data_AF-A0A920FIE8-F1
#
_entry.id   AF-A0A920FIE8-F1
#
_cell.length_a   1.000
_cell.length_b   1.000
_cell.length_c   1.000
_cell.angle_alpha   90.00
_cell.angle_beta   90.00
_cell.angle_gamma   90.00
#
_symmetry.space_group_name_H-M   'P 1'
#
loop_
_entity.id
_entity.type
_entity.pdbx_description
1 polymer ?
#
loop_
_entity_poly.entity_id
_entity_poly.type
_entity_poly.pdbx_seq_one_letter_code
_entity_poly.pdbx_strand_id
1 'polypeptide(L)'
;MKKSLFISLFLLVSITYNTLSAQYSKLSDFDDKMIHFGFALSYNNSDYYIQRSLEHQFADDSLQSLIVASKPGFTLGVISSINFNPNFKLRFAIPSLSFQERDLEYTYLDPLMERHIC
;
A
#
# COMPACT_ATOMS: atom_id res chain seq x y z
N MET A 1 35.07 40.92 9.31
CA MET A 1 34.67 40.07 8.16
C MET A 1 33.44 39.19 8.45
N LYS A 2 33.35 38.49 9.58
CA LYS A 2 32.21 37.58 9.90
C LYS A 2 30.82 38.25 9.99
N LYS A 3 30.75 39.49 10.50
CA LYS A 3 29.48 40.24 10.63
C LYS A 3 28.89 40.67 9.26
N SER A 4 29.76 41.04 8.32
CA SER A 4 29.35 41.41 6.95
C SER A 4 28.81 40.22 6.16
N LEU A 5 29.37 39.02 6.40
CA LEU A 5 28.89 37.75 5.84
C LEU A 5 27.49 37.40 6.34
N PHE A 6 27.23 37.61 7.63
CA PHE A 6 25.91 37.37 8.24
C PHE A 6 24.84 38.31 7.66
N ILE A 7 25.19 39.57 7.47
CA ILE A 7 24.28 40.58 6.89
C ILE A 7 23.99 40.26 5.41
N SER A 8 25.01 39.87 4.65
CA SER A 8 24.83 39.47 3.25
C SER A 8 23.97 38.22 3.11
N LEU A 9 24.10 37.25 4.01
CA LEU A 9 23.28 36.04 4.02
C LEU A 9 21.82 36.35 4.36
N PHE A 10 21.59 37.21 5.35
CA PHE A 10 20.25 37.67 5.72
C PHE A 10 19.56 38.40 4.57
N LEU A 11 20.30 39.28 3.87
CA LEU A 11 19.78 40.01 2.71
C LEU A 11 19.42 39.07 1.55
N LEU A 12 20.23 38.03 1.32
CA LEU A 12 19.98 37.04 0.27
C LEU A 12 18.70 36.23 0.54
N VAL A 13 18.47 35.84 1.80
CA VAL A 13 17.27 35.12 2.23
C VAL A 13 16.02 35.99 2.08
N SER A 14 16.11 37.29 2.41
CA SER A 14 15.00 38.24 2.26
C SER A 14 14.49 38.38 0.82
N ILE A 15 15.39 38.30 -0.18
CA ILE A 15 15.03 38.42 -1.60
C ILE A 15 14.23 37.21 -2.09
N THR A 16 14.44 36.02 -1.51
CA THR A 16 13.77 34.77 -1.92
C THR A 16 12.32 34.62 -1.41
N TYR A 17 11.87 35.42 -0.45
CA TYR A 17 10.48 35.32 0.05
C TYR A 17 9.42 35.84 -0.93
N ASN A 18 9.79 36.73 -1.87
CA ASN A 18 8.83 37.34 -2.79
C ASN A 18 8.39 36.42 -3.95
N THR A 19 9.03 35.26 -4.12
CA THR A 19 8.69 34.27 -5.17
C THR A 19 7.81 33.12 -4.65
N LEU A 20 7.30 33.20 -3.42
CA LEU A 20 6.46 32.17 -2.80
C LEU A 20 4.98 32.19 -3.23
N SER A 21 4.58 33.06 -4.15
CA SER A 21 3.23 33.01 -4.74
C SER A 21 3.19 32.04 -5.93
N ALA A 22 3.45 30.77 -5.64
CA ALA A 22 3.21 29.68 -6.56
C ALA A 22 1.84 29.06 -6.25
N GLN A 23 0.90 29.15 -7.19
CA GLN A 23 -0.29 28.27 -7.34
C GLN A 23 -1.63 28.64 -6.67
N TYR A 24 -1.92 29.88 -6.24
CA TYR A 24 -3.25 30.12 -5.63
C TYR A 24 -4.44 30.19 -6.61
N SER A 25 -4.22 30.35 -7.92
CA SER A 25 -5.32 30.72 -8.84
C SER A 25 -6.00 29.57 -9.61
N LYS A 26 -5.40 28.38 -9.70
CA LYS A 26 -5.95 27.27 -10.53
C LYS A 26 -6.67 26.18 -9.75
N LEU A 27 -6.77 26.29 -8.43
CA LEU A 27 -7.44 25.29 -7.59
C LEU A 27 -8.95 25.49 -7.53
N SER A 28 -9.44 26.74 -7.62
CA SER A 28 -10.87 27.08 -7.57
C SER A 28 -11.67 26.34 -8.64
N ASP A 29 -11.22 26.40 -9.90
CA ASP A 29 -11.90 25.74 -11.03
C ASP A 29 -11.90 24.20 -10.93
N PHE A 30 -11.01 23.62 -10.12
CA PHE A 30 -11.03 22.17 -9.88
C PHE A 30 -12.16 21.80 -8.94
N ASP A 31 -12.33 22.53 -7.83
CA ASP A 31 -13.31 22.24 -6.78
C ASP A 31 -14.77 22.48 -7.18
N ASP A 32 -15.02 23.33 -8.17
CA ASP A 32 -16.36 23.66 -8.68
C ASP A 32 -16.98 22.55 -9.56
N LYS A 33 -16.25 21.48 -9.86
CA LYS A 33 -16.76 20.40 -10.71
C LYS A 33 -17.74 19.52 -9.93
N MET A 34 -18.88 19.21 -10.55
CA MET A 34 -19.84 18.27 -9.99
C MET A 34 -19.25 16.85 -9.85
N ILE A 35 -18.36 16.44 -10.76
CA ILE A 35 -17.76 15.11 -10.77
C ILE A 35 -16.23 15.23 -10.73
N HIS A 36 -15.60 14.49 -9.82
CA HIS A 36 -14.15 14.36 -9.71
C HIS A 36 -13.72 12.91 -9.88
N PHE A 37 -12.59 12.71 -10.56
CA PHE A 37 -11.92 11.43 -10.67
C PHE A 37 -10.59 11.46 -9.93
N GLY A 38 -10.25 10.37 -9.27
CA GLY A 38 -8.99 10.19 -8.58
C GLY A 38 -8.59 8.72 -8.53
N PHE A 39 -7.45 8.47 -7.89
CA PHE A 39 -6.93 7.12 -7.68
C PHE A 39 -6.84 6.84 -6.18
N ALA A 40 -7.23 5.64 -5.78
CA ALA A 40 -6.97 5.09 -4.45
C ALA A 40 -5.73 4.20 -4.54
N LEU A 41 -4.74 4.45 -3.70
CA LEU A 41 -3.65 3.51 -3.49
C LEU A 41 -3.74 3.00 -2.06
N SER A 42 -3.83 1.69 -1.91
CA SER A 42 -3.82 1.02 -0.61
C SER A 42 -2.65 0.04 -0.57
N TYR A 43 -2.06 -0.09 0.60
CA TYR A 43 -1.09 -1.13 0.91
C TYR A 43 -1.80 -2.22 1.72
N ASN A 44 -1.62 -3.47 1.36
CA ASN A 44 -2.30 -4.60 1.99
C ASN A 44 -1.36 -5.79 2.14
N ASN A 45 -1.35 -6.37 3.34
CA ASN A 45 -0.74 -7.67 3.57
C ASN A 45 -1.85 -8.73 3.65
N SER A 46 -1.69 -9.85 2.96
CA SER A 46 -2.72 -10.90 2.91
C SER A 46 -2.16 -12.24 3.31
N ASP A 47 -2.92 -12.95 4.15
CA ASP A 47 -2.55 -14.25 4.70
C ASP A 47 -3.71 -15.25 4.56
N TYR A 48 -3.40 -16.54 4.67
CA TYR A 48 -4.39 -17.63 4.69
C TYR A 48 -4.46 -18.29 6.06
N TYR A 49 -5.68 -18.56 6.50
CA TYR A 49 -5.92 -19.39 7.67
C TYR A 49 -5.98 -20.86 7.26
N ILE A 50 -5.00 -21.65 7.67
CA ILE A 50 -4.95 -23.09 7.38
C ILE A 50 -5.82 -23.83 8.41
N GLN A 51 -6.86 -24.50 7.93
CA GLN A 51 -7.65 -25.43 8.74
C GLN A 51 -7.33 -26.87 8.31
N ARG A 52 -6.75 -27.65 9.21
CA ARG A 52 -6.49 -29.09 8.97
C ARG A 52 -7.76 -29.89 9.28
N SER A 53 -8.06 -30.88 8.44
CA SER A 53 -9.13 -31.83 8.73
C SER A 53 -8.74 -32.72 9.92
N LEU A 54 -9.66 -32.91 10.86
CA LEU A 54 -9.48 -33.79 12.02
C LEU A 54 -9.71 -35.27 11.69
N GLU A 55 -10.37 -35.55 10.56
CA GLU A 55 -10.75 -36.91 10.13
C GLU A 55 -9.69 -37.56 9.23
N HIS A 56 -8.71 -36.78 8.74
CA HIS A 56 -7.63 -37.32 7.91
C HIS A 56 -6.60 -38.05 8.78
N GLN A 57 -6.43 -39.36 8.54
CA GLN A 57 -5.39 -40.14 9.17
C GLN A 57 -4.08 -39.91 8.42
N PHE A 58 -3.13 -39.21 9.04
CA PHE A 58 -1.80 -38.89 8.49
C PHE A 58 -0.89 -40.12 8.27
N ALA A 59 -1.42 -41.34 8.36
CA ALA A 59 -0.64 -42.57 8.22
C ALA A 59 -0.10 -42.78 6.80
N ASP A 60 -0.81 -42.27 5.78
CA ASP A 60 -0.44 -42.40 4.36
C ASP A 60 0.02 -41.07 3.72
N ASP A 61 0.18 -40.00 4.50
CA ASP A 61 0.57 -38.67 4.01
C ASP A 61 1.96 -38.29 4.55
N SER A 62 2.84 -37.84 3.66
CA SER A 62 4.18 -37.37 4.02
C SER A 62 4.22 -35.89 4.41
N LEU A 63 3.13 -35.12 4.28
CA LEU A 63 3.08 -33.69 4.58
C LEU A 63 3.14 -33.40 6.10
N GLN A 64 4.32 -32.99 6.57
CA GLN A 64 4.58 -32.64 7.97
C GLN A 64 4.08 -31.24 8.33
N SER A 65 4.39 -30.24 7.51
CA SER A 65 4.09 -28.83 7.79
C SER A 65 3.68 -28.08 6.52
N LEU A 66 2.77 -27.12 6.70
CA LEU A 66 2.39 -26.14 5.70
C LEU A 66 2.41 -24.77 6.38
N ILE A 67 3.28 -23.88 5.91
CA ILE A 67 3.40 -22.52 6.41
C ILE A 67 3.04 -21.56 5.29
N VAL A 68 2.28 -20.53 5.61
CA VAL A 68 1.97 -19.43 4.68
C VAL A 68 2.91 -18.28 4.99
N ALA A 69 3.75 -17.92 4.02
CA ALA A 69 4.57 -16.73 4.10
C ALA A 69 3.87 -15.61 3.32
N SER A 70 3.18 -14.74 4.06
CA SER A 70 2.45 -13.61 3.51
C SER A 70 3.41 -12.55 2.95
N LYS A 71 3.11 -12.05 1.73
CA LYS A 71 3.89 -11.01 1.06
C LYS A 71 3.14 -9.69 1.03
N PRO A 72 3.87 -8.57 1.02
CA PRO A 72 3.26 -7.27 0.84
C PRO A 72 2.61 -7.16 -0.55
N GLY A 73 1.39 -6.63 -0.58
CA GLY A 73 0.66 -6.31 -1.79
C GLY A 73 0.13 -4.89 -1.79
N PHE A 74 -0.53 -4.51 -2.87
CA PHE A 74 -1.16 -3.20 -3.00
C PHE A 74 -2.45 -3.28 -3.81
N THR A 75 -3.34 -2.31 -3.60
CA THR A 75 -4.59 -2.18 -4.35
C THR A 75 -4.64 -0.80 -4.98
N LEU A 76 -4.91 -0.76 -6.29
CA LEU A 76 -5.12 0.46 -7.06
C LEU A 76 -6.59 0.53 -7.50
N GLY A 77 -7.29 1.56 -7.06
CA GLY A 77 -8.69 1.79 -7.41
C GLY A 77 -8.88 3.10 -8.14
N VAL A 78 -9.87 3.14 -9.04
CA VAL A 78 -10.39 4.42 -9.55
C VAL A 78 -11.49 4.89 -8.61
N ILE A 79 -11.40 6.13 -8.14
CA ILE A 79 -12.41 6.78 -7.31
C ILE A 79 -13.12 7.83 -8.15
N SER A 80 -14.44 7.86 -8.08
CA SER A 80 -15.25 8.98 -8.55
C SER A 80 -16.01 9.62 -7.38
N SER A 81 -16.11 10.94 -7.38
CA SER A 81 -16.86 11.70 -6.38
C SER A 81 -17.87 12.59 -7.09
N ILE A 82 -19.13 12.53 -6.66
CA ILE A 82 -20.20 13.43 -7.08
C ILE A 82 -20.47 14.41 -5.95
N ASN A 83 -20.24 15.69 -6.21
CA ASN A 83 -20.52 16.77 -5.28
C ASN A 83 -21.91 17.33 -5.61
N PHE A 84 -22.91 17.05 -4.78
CA PHE A 84 -24.26 17.60 -4.98
C PHE A 84 -24.37 19.02 -4.42
N ASN A 85 -23.72 19.28 -3.29
CA ASN A 85 -23.62 20.59 -2.66
C ASN A 85 -22.33 20.65 -1.80
N PRO A 86 -21.92 21.82 -1.29
CA PRO A 86 -20.66 21.96 -0.54
C PRO A 86 -20.55 21.05 0.70
N ASN A 87 -21.69 20.62 1.26
CA ASN A 87 -21.76 19.82 2.48
C ASN A 87 -22.02 18.32 2.23
N PHE A 88 -22.39 17.93 1.01
CA PHE A 88 -22.78 16.57 0.68
C PHE A 88 -22.10 16.09 -0.61
N LYS A 89 -21.21 15.12 -0.43
CA LYS A 89 -20.41 14.50 -1.49
C LYS A 89 -20.57 12.98 -1.43
N LEU A 90 -20.91 12.35 -2.54
CA LEU A 90 -21.03 10.90 -2.65
C LEU A 90 -19.81 10.36 -3.40
N ARG A 91 -19.08 9.43 -2.78
CA ARG A 91 -17.86 8.85 -3.34
C ARG A 91 -18.07 7.38 -3.69
N PHE A 92 -17.67 6.99 -4.89
CA PHE A 92 -17.68 5.63 -5.39
C PHE A 92 -16.24 5.15 -5.61
N ALA A 93 -16.00 3.87 -5.27
CA ALA A 93 -14.72 3.21 -5.47
C ALA A 93 -14.95 1.89 -6.22
N ILE A 94 -15.19 1.98 -7.54
CA ILE A 94 -15.46 0.83 -8.42
C ILE A 94 -14.95 1.19 -9.83
N PRO A 95 -14.09 0.41 -10.51
CA PRO A 95 -13.43 -0.84 -10.12
C PRO A 95 -12.06 -0.62 -9.43
N SER A 96 -11.60 -1.63 -8.68
CA SER A 96 -10.26 -1.69 -8.10
C SER A 96 -9.53 -2.97 -8.49
N LEU A 97 -8.22 -2.86 -8.69
CA LEU A 97 -7.32 -3.98 -8.96
C LEU A 97 -6.40 -4.20 -7.75
N SER A 98 -6.44 -5.41 -7.19
CA SER A 98 -5.64 -5.79 -6.02
C SER A 98 -4.57 -6.79 -6.43
N PHE A 99 -3.31 -6.47 -6.13
CA PHE A 99 -2.16 -7.34 -6.32
C PHE A 99 -1.76 -7.91 -4.97
N GLN A 100 -1.83 -9.24 -4.86
CA GLN A 100 -1.55 -9.97 -3.62
C GLN A 100 -0.76 -11.23 -3.97
N GLU A 101 0.29 -11.49 -3.21
CA GLU A 101 1.19 -12.63 -3.38
C GLU A 101 1.35 -13.34 -2.03
N ARG A 102 1.53 -14.67 -2.06
CA ARG A 102 1.76 -15.51 -0.88
C ARG A 102 2.59 -16.72 -1.30
N ASP A 103 3.56 -17.08 -0.48
CA ASP A 103 4.30 -18.32 -0.65
C ASP A 103 3.72 -19.40 0.28
N LEU A 104 3.59 -20.62 -0.23
CA LEU A 104 3.21 -21.78 0.55
C LEU A 104 4.44 -22.68 0.71
N GLU A 105 4.93 -22.78 1.94
CA GLU A 105 6.10 -23.58 2.27
C GLU A 105 5.64 -24.94 2.79
N TYR A 106 5.90 -25.97 1.99
CA TYR A 106 5.56 -27.36 2.30
C TYR A 106 6.80 -28.07 2.86
N THR A 107 6.65 -28.71 4.01
CA THR A 107 7.66 -29.62 4.56
C THR A 107 7.12 -31.03 4.54
N TYR A 108 7.85 -31.94 3.88
CA TYR A 108 7.52 -33.35 3.82
C TYR A 108 8.51 -34.17 4.66
N LEU A 109 8.03 -35.29 5.20
CA LEU A 109 8.88 -36.32 5.79
C LEU A 109 9.72 -36.96 4.69
N ASP A 110 11.04 -36.93 4.83
CA ASP A 110 11.96 -37.63 3.93
C ASP A 110 12.21 -39.06 4.44
N PRO A 111 11.70 -40.11 3.77
CA PRO A 111 11.90 -41.49 4.18
C PRO A 111 13.35 -41.97 4.02
N LEU A 112 14.22 -41.21 3.34
CA LEU A 112 15.62 -41.59 3.08
C LEU A 112 16.59 -41.11 4.16
N MET A 113 16.20 -40.13 4.98
CA MET A 113 17.05 -39.61 6.06
C MET A 113 17.17 -40.59 7.24
N GLU A 114 16.17 -41.45 7.42
CA GLU A 114 16.13 -42.45 8.49
C GLU A 114 17.02 -43.69 8.20
N ARG A 115 17.42 -43.91 6.93
CA ARG A 115 18.23 -45.07 6.52
C ARG A 115 19.74 -44.90 6.71
N HIS A 116 20.22 -43.74 7.15
CA HIS A 116 21.66 -43.45 7.31
C HIS A 116 22.13 -43.42 8.77
N ILE A 117 21.28 -43.78 9.74
CA ILE A 117 21.61 -43.77 11.18
C ILE A 117 21.82 -45.20 11.75
N CYS A 118 21.71 -46.25 10.93
CA CYS A 118 22.01 -47.64 11.31
C CYS A 118 23.37 -48.11 10.80
#